data_AF-A0A4Y2QYF2-F1
#
_entry.id   AF-A0A4Y2QYF2-F1
#
_cell.length_a   1.000
_cell.length_b   1.000
_cell.length_c   1.000
_cell.angle_alpha   90.00
_cell.angle_beta   90.00
_cell.angle_gamma   90.00
#
_symmetry.space_group_name_H-M   'P 1'
#
loop_
_entity.id
_entity.type
_entity.pdbx_description
1 polymer ?
#
loop_
_entity_poly.entity_id
_entity_poly.type
_entity_poly.pdbx_seq_one_letter_code
_entity_poly.pdbx_strand_id
1 'polypeptide(L)'
;MSCETPVNCSEEASLEKRGFDKDLQDEIEKEESHRKAVLQSIFDVILHVATQGSPLRGSNETLNFSDPRCGKFLNTIELVSHYHPPLREHILRHTKGQVTYFSSKIQNEFLKIISNKIREQIMEEAEEAKYYAVMFDCTPDVSHLEQMSQVLRYVRVVGNVPEITERLIDFFIVRDKTGVAFSEEILKKIEQEGLDIKNCRGQSYDNGPNMAGIYQEIQARISKRNPLAKFVPRPAYTLDLVRVNAATAVYEVAGYCRTVNCLYTYFSTSTNR
;
A
#
# COMPACT_ATOMS: atom_id res chain seq x y z
N MET A 1 60.61 4.97 70.48
CA MET A 1 59.17 4.99 70.81
C MET A 1 58.57 6.20 70.14
N SER A 2 57.93 5.93 69.01
CA SER A 2 57.10 6.80 68.21
C SER A 2 55.83 7.17 68.97
N CYS A 3 55.39 8.41 68.85
CA CYS A 3 53.96 8.72 68.88
C CYS A 3 53.71 9.92 67.99
N GLU A 4 53.01 9.64 66.90
CA GLU A 4 52.67 10.51 65.79
C GLU A 4 51.52 11.45 66.20
N THR A 5 51.63 12.70 65.78
CA THR A 5 50.48 13.61 65.66
C THR A 5 49.59 13.15 64.49
N PRO A 6 48.27 13.00 64.66
CA PRO A 6 47.39 12.71 63.54
C PRO A 6 47.13 14.00 62.76
N VAL A 7 47.61 14.03 61.51
CA VAL A 7 47.12 14.96 60.49
C VAL A 7 45.72 14.50 60.13
N ASN A 8 44.72 15.34 60.44
CA ASN A 8 43.34 15.09 60.09
C ASN A 8 43.17 15.29 58.58
N CYS A 9 43.19 14.18 57.84
CA CYS A 9 42.95 14.15 56.40
C CYS A 9 41.43 14.18 56.19
N SER A 10 40.87 15.36 56.00
CA SER A 10 39.45 15.55 55.66
C SER A 10 39.26 16.44 54.43
N GLU A 11 40.06 16.20 53.39
CA GLU A 11 39.91 16.86 52.06
C GLU A 11 39.89 15.89 50.88
N GLU A 12 39.65 14.59 51.09
CA GLU A 12 39.51 13.64 49.98
C GLU A 12 38.30 12.73 50.18
N ALA A 13 37.13 13.13 49.66
CA ALA A 13 36.16 12.24 49.02
C ALA A 13 34.89 13.01 48.58
N SER A 14 35.01 13.94 47.64
CA SER A 14 33.86 14.40 46.85
C SER A 14 34.22 14.63 45.39
N LEU A 15 35.03 13.75 44.83
CA LEU A 15 35.14 13.57 43.40
C LEU A 15 34.12 12.51 43.01
N GLU A 16 32.92 12.94 42.62
CA GLU A 16 32.02 12.14 41.80
C GLU A 16 32.81 11.65 40.59
N LYS A 17 33.28 10.39 40.63
CA LYS A 17 33.86 9.72 39.47
C LYS A 17 32.74 9.46 38.46
N ARG A 18 32.32 10.48 37.70
CA ARG A 18 31.69 10.28 36.40
C ARG A 18 32.81 9.81 35.46
N GLY A 19 32.89 8.50 35.25
CA GLY A 19 33.86 7.94 34.32
C GLY A 19 33.52 8.33 32.88
N PHE A 20 34.53 8.45 32.02
CA PHE A 20 34.36 8.72 30.58
C PHE A 20 33.33 7.80 29.90
N ASP A 21 33.20 6.56 30.37
CA ASP A 21 32.21 5.59 29.86
C ASP A 21 30.75 6.05 30.07
N LYS A 22 30.49 6.81 31.14
CA LYS A 22 29.14 7.34 31.42
C LYS A 22 28.79 8.48 30.47
N ASP A 23 29.72 9.40 30.22
CA ASP A 23 29.51 10.51 29.29
C ASP A 23 29.34 10.00 27.85
N LEU A 24 30.09 8.96 27.46
CA LEU A 24 29.92 8.26 26.18
C LEU A 24 28.55 7.59 26.06
N GLN A 25 28.11 6.90 27.12
CA GLN A 25 26.81 6.26 27.16
C GLN A 25 25.66 7.28 27.08
N ASP A 26 25.75 8.37 27.82
CA ASP A 26 24.76 9.46 27.81
C ASP A 26 24.64 10.09 26.40
N GLU A 27 25.75 10.26 25.68
CA GLU A 27 25.73 10.79 24.30
C GLU A 27 25.11 9.81 23.30
N ILE A 28 25.38 8.50 23.46
CA ILE A 28 24.74 7.45 22.64
C ILE A 28 23.22 7.46 22.85
N GLU A 29 22.77 7.51 24.10
CA GLU A 29 21.34 7.52 24.44
C GLU A 29 20.64 8.77 23.91
N LYS A 30 21.31 9.91 23.97
CA LYS A 30 20.80 11.17 23.40
C LYS A 30 20.65 11.10 21.88
N GLU A 31 21.63 10.55 21.18
CA GLU A 31 21.59 10.38 19.72
C GLU A 31 20.54 9.31 19.31
N GLU A 32 20.38 8.24 20.10
CA GLU A 32 19.31 7.25 19.90
C GLU A 32 17.93 7.90 20.05
N SER A 33 17.72 8.68 21.11
CA SER A 33 16.48 9.41 21.35
C SER A 33 16.18 10.41 20.21
N HIS A 34 17.18 11.16 19.76
CA HIS A 34 17.07 12.06 18.62
C HIS A 34 16.64 11.31 17.35
N ARG A 35 17.29 10.18 17.02
CA ARG A 35 16.95 9.37 15.83
C ARG A 35 15.55 8.78 15.91
N LYS A 36 15.12 8.30 17.07
CA LYS A 36 13.75 7.80 17.27
C LYS A 36 12.72 8.89 17.01
N ALA A 37 12.93 10.09 17.53
CA ALA A 37 12.03 11.22 17.31
C ALA A 37 11.95 11.63 15.82
N VAL A 38 13.08 11.61 15.11
CA VAL A 38 13.14 11.88 13.66
C VAL A 38 12.42 10.80 12.86
N LEU A 39 12.69 9.52 13.15
CA LEU A 39 12.04 8.40 12.46
C LEU A 39 10.53 8.38 12.67
N GLN A 40 10.07 8.69 13.89
CA GLN A 40 8.65 8.81 14.19
C GLN A 40 7.99 9.91 13.36
N SER A 41 8.63 11.09 13.27
CA SER A 41 8.13 12.19 12.43
C SER A 41 8.04 11.79 10.96
N ILE A 42 9.03 11.06 10.44
CA ILE A 42 9.05 10.58 9.05
C ILE A 42 7.93 9.57 8.81
N PHE A 43 7.75 8.63 9.73
CA PHE A 43 6.66 7.65 9.68
C PHE A 43 5.30 8.35 9.66
N ASP A 44 5.06 9.31 10.56
CA ASP A 44 3.80 10.04 10.65
C ASP A 44 3.50 10.81 9.36
N VAL A 45 4.51 11.45 8.76
CA VAL A 45 4.35 12.15 7.48
C VAL A 45 4.06 11.18 6.34
N ILE A 46 4.76 10.04 6.26
CA ILE A 46 4.48 9.00 5.25
C ILE A 46 3.05 8.50 5.38
N LEU A 47 2.63 8.17 6.61
CA LEU A 47 1.28 7.68 6.90
C LEU A 47 0.23 8.73 6.55
N HIS A 48 0.45 10.00 6.90
CA HIS A 48 -0.44 11.10 6.55
C HIS A 48 -0.58 11.24 5.02
N VAL A 49 0.52 11.29 4.27
CA VAL A 49 0.46 11.44 2.81
C VAL A 49 -0.19 10.21 2.15
N ALA A 50 0.13 9.01 2.63
CA ALA A 50 -0.42 7.75 2.10
C ALA A 50 -1.93 7.61 2.34
N THR A 51 -2.42 7.97 3.54
CA THR A 51 -3.84 7.92 3.87
C THR A 51 -4.69 8.88 3.04
N GLN A 52 -4.09 9.96 2.52
CA GLN A 52 -4.73 10.89 1.58
C GLN A 52 -4.67 10.41 0.12
N GLY A 53 -4.14 9.22 -0.17
CA GLY A 53 -3.93 8.74 -1.54
C GLY A 53 -3.02 9.63 -2.37
N SER A 54 -2.14 10.40 -1.71
CA SER A 54 -1.33 11.42 -2.36
C SER A 54 0.05 10.87 -2.76
N PRO A 55 0.61 11.32 -3.89
CA PRO A 55 1.97 10.91 -4.26
C PRO A 55 2.98 11.50 -3.26
N LEU A 56 3.85 10.64 -2.72
CA LEU A 56 4.91 11.07 -1.80
C LEU A 56 5.97 11.89 -2.54
N ARG A 57 6.34 11.45 -3.75
CA ARG A 57 7.48 11.96 -4.51
C ARG A 57 7.06 12.98 -5.55
N GLY A 58 7.99 13.89 -5.87
CA GLY A 58 7.86 14.81 -6.98
C GLY A 58 8.87 14.48 -8.09
N SER A 59 9.04 15.41 -9.03
CA SER A 59 9.99 15.25 -10.14
C SER A 59 11.45 15.50 -9.73
N ASN A 60 11.69 16.00 -8.51
CA ASN A 60 13.01 16.16 -7.93
C ASN A 60 13.10 15.33 -6.63
N GLU A 61 14.10 14.46 -6.49
CA GLU A 61 14.34 13.70 -5.24
C GLU A 61 15.53 14.24 -4.43
N THR A 62 16.09 15.38 -4.83
CA THR A 62 17.14 16.04 -4.05
C THR A 62 16.55 16.61 -2.76
N LEU A 63 17.35 16.63 -1.69
CA LEU A 63 16.97 17.20 -0.39
C LEU A 63 17.10 18.72 -0.40
N ASN A 64 16.38 19.35 -1.30
CA ASN A 64 16.20 20.79 -1.36
C ASN A 64 14.77 21.12 -0.92
N PHE A 65 14.58 21.33 0.38
CA PHE A 65 13.26 21.62 0.95
C PHE A 65 12.60 22.86 0.34
N SER A 66 13.38 23.81 -0.20
CA SER A 66 12.85 25.00 -0.88
C SER A 66 12.39 24.76 -2.33
N ASP A 67 12.60 23.58 -2.92
CA ASP A 67 12.12 23.25 -4.27
C ASP A 67 10.72 22.60 -4.20
N PRO A 68 9.66 23.26 -4.71
CA PRO A 68 8.30 22.70 -4.66
C PRO A 68 8.16 21.38 -5.45
N ARG A 69 9.14 21.04 -6.31
CA ARG A 69 9.17 19.80 -7.09
C ARG A 69 9.68 18.59 -6.28
N CYS A 70 10.07 18.78 -5.01
CA CYS A 70 10.54 17.72 -4.13
C CYS A 70 9.45 16.73 -3.66
N GLY A 71 8.19 17.03 -3.97
CA GLY A 71 7.05 16.18 -3.68
C GLY A 71 6.44 16.44 -2.31
N LYS A 72 5.25 15.88 -2.08
CA LYS A 72 4.48 16.15 -0.87
C LYS A 72 5.17 15.67 0.40
N PHE A 73 5.93 14.58 0.35
CA PHE A 73 6.66 14.08 1.50
C PHE A 73 7.68 15.11 2.00
N LEU A 74 8.60 15.57 1.14
CA LEU A 74 9.64 16.52 1.56
C LEU A 74 9.06 17.88 1.95
N ASN A 75 8.06 18.39 1.22
CA ASN A 75 7.38 19.64 1.57
C ASN A 75 6.69 19.55 2.94
N THR A 76 6.14 18.38 3.29
CA THR A 76 5.52 18.16 4.61
C THR A 76 6.58 18.01 5.70
N ILE A 77 7.72 17.35 5.42
CA ILE A 77 8.86 17.29 6.33
C ILE A 77 9.40 18.69 6.66
N GLU A 78 9.52 19.57 5.64
CA GLU A 78 9.90 20.96 5.84
C GLU A 78 8.93 21.66 6.81
N LEU A 79 7.62 21.55 6.55
CA LEU A 79 6.59 22.13 7.38
C LEU A 79 6.64 21.63 8.84
N VAL A 80 6.76 20.31 9.04
CA VAL A 80 6.82 19.72 10.38
C VAL A 80 8.09 20.16 11.12
N SER A 81 9.20 20.36 10.39
CA SER A 81 10.46 20.81 10.99
C SER A 81 10.35 22.20 11.65
N HIS A 82 9.41 23.05 11.22
CA HIS A 82 9.20 24.34 11.87
C HIS A 82 8.73 24.22 13.32
N TYR A 83 8.08 23.10 13.65
CA TYR A 83 7.45 22.86 14.96
C TYR A 83 8.07 21.68 15.72
N HIS A 84 8.96 20.91 15.09
CA HIS A 84 9.60 19.74 15.69
C HIS A 84 11.13 19.90 15.73
N PRO A 85 11.71 20.38 16.86
CA PRO A 85 13.14 20.69 16.96
C PRO A 85 14.08 19.55 16.59
N PRO A 86 13.85 18.27 16.99
CA PRO A 86 14.72 17.17 16.58
C PRO A 86 14.78 16.99 15.06
N LEU A 87 13.64 17.13 14.36
CA LEU A 87 13.58 17.02 12.90
C LEU A 87 14.29 18.20 12.24
N ARG A 88 14.11 19.42 12.75
CA ARG A 88 14.80 20.61 12.27
C ARG A 88 16.31 20.47 12.39
N GLU A 89 16.77 20.05 13.57
CA GLU A 89 18.18 19.82 13.82
C GLU A 89 18.75 18.75 12.89
N HIS A 90 18.01 17.64 12.68
CA HIS A 90 18.42 16.60 11.75
C HIS A 90 18.60 17.11 10.31
N ILE A 91 17.67 17.96 9.84
CA ILE A 91 17.76 18.60 8.52
C ILE A 91 18.97 19.53 8.44
N LEU A 92 19.23 20.33 9.49
CA LEU A 92 20.37 21.27 9.52
C LEU A 92 21.72 20.55 9.61
N ARG A 93 21.79 19.41 10.31
CA ARG A 93 22.99 18.56 10.40
C ARG A 93 23.28 17.82 9.09
N HIS A 94 22.32 17.73 8.18
CA HIS A 94 22.47 16.96 6.96
C HIS A 94 23.59 17.53 6.07
N THR A 95 24.55 16.68 5.73
CA THR A 95 25.61 16.99 4.78
C THR A 95 25.58 16.00 3.61
N LYS A 96 25.98 16.48 2.42
CA LYS A 96 25.99 15.67 1.20
C LYS A 96 26.85 14.42 1.41
N GLY A 97 26.27 13.24 1.20
CA GLY A 97 26.94 11.95 1.38
C GLY A 97 26.62 11.23 2.69
N GLN A 98 25.91 11.85 3.62
CA GLN A 98 25.42 11.16 4.82
C GLN A 98 24.08 10.46 4.58
N VAL A 99 23.84 9.42 5.38
CA VAL A 99 22.60 8.64 5.35
C VAL A 99 21.43 9.58 5.68
N THR A 100 20.45 9.60 4.78
CA THR A 100 19.21 10.35 4.98
C THR A 100 18.06 9.39 5.17
N TYR A 101 17.26 9.64 6.19
CA TYR A 101 16.01 8.90 6.40
C TYR A 101 14.90 9.34 5.43
N PHE A 102 15.19 10.29 4.54
CA PHE A 102 14.22 10.91 3.62
C PHE A 102 14.18 10.26 2.23
N SER A 103 15.12 9.35 1.93
CA SER A 103 15.24 8.75 0.59
C SER A 103 13.99 7.96 0.17
N SER A 104 13.77 7.86 -1.13
CA SER A 104 12.69 7.04 -1.71
C SER A 104 12.77 5.57 -1.29
N LYS A 105 13.98 5.05 -1.03
CA LYS A 105 14.20 3.69 -0.49
C LYS A 105 13.59 3.53 0.90
N ILE A 106 13.86 4.46 1.82
CA ILE A 106 13.33 4.43 3.19
C ILE A 106 11.81 4.64 3.18
N GLN A 107 11.30 5.55 2.32
CA GLN A 107 9.86 5.71 2.13
C GLN A 107 9.18 4.39 1.72
N ASN A 108 9.76 3.66 0.76
CA ASN A 108 9.23 2.35 0.33
C ASN A 108 9.29 1.30 1.44
N GLU A 109 10.33 1.32 2.27
CA GLU A 109 10.47 0.39 3.39
C GLU A 109 9.37 0.61 4.43
N PHE A 110 9.12 1.86 4.83
CA PHE A 110 7.99 2.20 5.70
C PHE A 110 6.65 1.79 5.09
N LEU A 111 6.40 2.12 3.83
CA LEU A 111 5.17 1.73 3.14
C LEU A 111 4.99 0.21 3.12
N LYS A 112 6.07 -0.56 2.92
CA LYS A 112 6.02 -2.02 2.95
C LYS A 112 5.68 -2.55 4.34
N ILE A 113 6.26 -1.99 5.40
CA ILE A 113 5.94 -2.36 6.79
C ILE A 113 4.48 -2.06 7.11
N ILE A 114 4.00 -0.86 6.77
CA ILE A 114 2.60 -0.45 6.96
C ILE A 114 1.66 -1.40 6.20
N SER A 115 1.94 -1.63 4.92
CA SER A 115 1.14 -2.51 4.05
C SER A 115 1.07 -3.94 4.61
N ASN A 116 2.21 -4.50 5.02
CA ASN A 116 2.25 -5.83 5.62
C ASN A 116 1.41 -5.88 6.90
N LYS A 117 1.51 -4.87 7.77
CA LYS A 117 0.75 -4.87 9.03
C LYS A 117 -0.75 -4.77 8.81
N ILE A 118 -1.18 -3.94 7.85
CA ILE A 118 -2.58 -3.84 7.43
C ILE A 118 -3.04 -5.19 6.85
N ARG A 119 -2.23 -5.83 6.01
CA ARG A 119 -2.57 -7.11 5.40
C ARG A 119 -2.71 -8.21 6.44
N GLU A 120 -1.79 -8.31 7.40
CA GLU A 120 -1.87 -9.23 8.54
C GLU A 120 -3.22 -9.08 9.26
N GLN A 121 -3.57 -7.85 9.63
CA GLN A 121 -4.83 -7.57 10.31
C GLN A 121 -6.06 -7.97 9.48
N ILE A 122 -6.04 -7.70 8.16
CA ILE A 122 -7.14 -8.10 7.29
C ILE A 122 -7.27 -9.63 7.22
N MET A 123 -6.16 -10.36 7.18
CA MET A 123 -6.18 -11.83 7.16
C MET A 123 -6.70 -12.40 8.49
N GLU A 124 -6.29 -11.83 9.63
CA GLU A 124 -6.83 -12.17 10.95
C GLU A 124 -8.35 -11.94 10.99
N GLU A 125 -8.83 -10.78 10.56
CA GLU A 125 -10.28 -10.48 10.49
C GLU A 125 -11.04 -11.46 9.57
N ALA A 126 -10.45 -11.83 8.42
CA ALA A 126 -11.07 -12.76 7.48
C ALA A 126 -11.11 -14.20 8.03
N GLU A 127 -10.08 -14.62 8.77
CA GLU A 127 -10.04 -15.91 9.46
C GLU A 127 -11.09 -15.98 10.57
N GLU A 128 -11.21 -14.94 11.40
CA GLU A 128 -12.24 -14.82 12.43
C GLU A 128 -13.66 -14.87 11.85
N ALA A 129 -13.88 -14.19 10.72
CA ALA A 129 -15.15 -14.24 10.00
C ALA A 129 -15.48 -15.65 9.47
N LYS A 130 -14.46 -16.52 9.34
CA LYS A 130 -14.46 -17.86 8.74
C LYS A 130 -14.83 -17.86 7.26
N TYR A 131 -15.93 -17.25 6.88
CA TYR A 131 -16.46 -17.22 5.51
C TYR A 131 -16.15 -15.90 4.83
N TYR A 132 -15.71 -16.00 3.58
CA TYR A 132 -15.36 -14.84 2.77
C TYR A 132 -15.86 -15.02 1.34
N ALA A 133 -15.89 -13.93 0.59
CA ALA A 133 -16.03 -13.91 -0.85
C ALA A 133 -14.82 -13.22 -1.46
N VAL A 134 -14.45 -13.65 -2.66
CA VAL A 134 -13.36 -13.06 -3.43
C VAL A 134 -13.91 -12.26 -4.59
N MET A 135 -13.33 -11.09 -4.82
CA MET A 135 -13.64 -10.25 -5.96
C MET A 135 -12.34 -9.89 -6.65
N PHE A 136 -12.29 -10.07 -7.96
CA PHE A 136 -11.14 -9.64 -8.74
C PHE A 136 -11.59 -8.82 -9.93
N ASP A 137 -10.81 -7.80 -10.25
CA ASP A 137 -11.03 -6.93 -11.40
C ASP A 137 -9.72 -6.75 -12.16
N CYS A 138 -9.79 -6.69 -13.49
CA CYS A 138 -8.62 -6.67 -14.35
C CYS A 138 -8.69 -5.47 -15.29
N THR A 139 -7.63 -4.66 -15.29
CA THR A 139 -7.50 -3.54 -16.22
C THR A 139 -6.11 -3.57 -16.87
N PRO A 140 -6.00 -3.28 -18.17
CA PRO A 140 -4.69 -3.09 -18.78
C PRO A 140 -4.03 -1.83 -18.20
N ASP A 141 -2.75 -1.92 -17.90
CA ASP A 141 -1.91 -0.79 -17.51
C ASP A 141 -1.40 -0.01 -18.73
N VAL A 142 -0.59 1.04 -18.49
CA VAL A 142 0.00 1.88 -19.56
C VAL A 142 0.95 1.11 -20.50
N SER A 143 1.41 -0.08 -20.08
CA SER A 143 2.24 -0.98 -20.87
C SER A 143 1.43 -2.11 -21.52
N HIS A 144 0.10 -2.03 -21.45
CA HIS A 144 -0.86 -3.04 -21.92
C HIS A 144 -0.74 -4.41 -21.22
N LEU A 145 -0.16 -4.44 -20.02
CA LEU A 145 -0.14 -5.61 -19.15
C LEU A 145 -1.41 -5.62 -18.29
N GLU A 146 -1.99 -6.80 -18.12
CA GLU A 146 -3.19 -6.96 -17.29
C GLU A 146 -2.83 -6.86 -15.81
N GLN A 147 -3.33 -5.82 -15.14
CA GLN A 147 -3.20 -5.65 -13.70
C GLN A 147 -4.51 -6.09 -13.05
N MET A 148 -4.41 -7.12 -12.22
CA MET A 148 -5.53 -7.69 -11.48
C MET A 148 -5.53 -7.16 -10.05
N SER A 149 -6.64 -6.56 -9.64
CA SER A 149 -6.93 -6.21 -8.25
C SER A 149 -7.62 -7.37 -7.55
N GLN A 150 -7.36 -7.51 -6.26
CA GLN A 150 -8.00 -8.49 -5.39
C GLN A 150 -8.65 -7.81 -4.20
N VAL A 151 -9.93 -8.12 -3.98
CA VAL A 151 -10.69 -7.65 -2.82
C VAL A 151 -11.31 -8.85 -2.11
N LEU A 152 -11.20 -8.85 -0.78
CA LEU A 152 -11.93 -9.78 0.07
C LEU A 152 -13.16 -9.10 0.64
N ARG A 153 -14.26 -9.85 0.69
CA ARG A 153 -15.50 -9.45 1.34
C ARG A 153 -15.85 -10.46 2.41
N TYR A 154 -16.03 -10.00 3.64
CA TYR A 154 -16.36 -10.84 4.79
C TYR A 154 -17.25 -10.07 5.77
N VAL A 155 -17.80 -10.77 6.77
CA VAL A 155 -18.63 -10.18 7.82
C VAL A 155 -17.79 -10.03 9.07
N ARG A 156 -17.58 -8.78 9.50
CA ARG A 156 -16.92 -8.46 10.76
C ARG A 156 -17.97 -8.16 11.82
N VAL A 157 -17.77 -8.60 13.05
CA VAL A 157 -18.71 -8.32 14.16
C VAL A 157 -18.10 -7.27 15.09
N VAL A 158 -18.67 -6.07 15.12
CA VAL A 158 -18.22 -4.96 15.98
C VAL A 158 -19.29 -4.66 17.00
N GLY A 159 -19.00 -4.85 18.29
CA GLY A 159 -19.98 -4.62 19.35
C GLY A 159 -21.28 -5.41 19.19
N ASN A 160 -21.18 -6.68 18.75
CA ASN A 160 -22.31 -7.56 18.39
C ASN A 160 -23.13 -7.14 17.17
N VAL A 161 -22.69 -6.13 16.41
CA VAL A 161 -23.32 -5.73 15.15
C VAL A 161 -22.53 -6.32 13.98
N PRO A 162 -23.15 -7.13 13.10
CA PRO A 162 -22.50 -7.62 11.90
C PRO A 162 -22.38 -6.51 10.86
N GLU A 163 -21.17 -6.28 10.36
CA GLU A 163 -20.82 -5.31 9.34
C GLU A 163 -20.25 -6.03 8.11
N ILE A 164 -20.82 -5.75 6.94
CA ILE A 164 -20.21 -6.18 5.67
C ILE A 164 -18.96 -5.36 5.45
N THR A 165 -17.83 -6.04 5.32
CA THR A 165 -16.51 -5.43 5.17
C THR A 165 -15.90 -5.85 3.86
N GLU A 166 -15.40 -4.89 3.09
CA GLU A 166 -14.62 -5.10 1.88
C GLU A 166 -13.21 -4.53 2.09
N ARG A 167 -12.19 -5.30 1.69
CA ARG A 167 -10.78 -4.96 1.86
C ARG A 167 -10.00 -5.26 0.58
N LEU A 168 -9.36 -4.24 0.03
CA LEU A 168 -8.38 -4.39 -1.03
C LEU A 168 -7.13 -5.08 -0.45
N ILE A 169 -6.70 -6.14 -1.11
CA ILE A 169 -5.61 -7.00 -0.64
C ILE A 169 -4.34 -6.79 -1.45
N ASP A 170 -4.46 -6.76 -2.78
CA ASP A 170 -3.30 -6.71 -3.66
C ASP A 170 -3.65 -6.20 -5.07
N PHE A 171 -2.60 -5.78 -5.78
CA PHE A 171 -2.57 -5.66 -7.22
C PHE A 171 -1.43 -6.50 -7.77
N PHE A 172 -1.72 -7.39 -8.71
CA PHE A 172 -0.70 -8.23 -9.33
C PHE A 172 -0.89 -8.34 -10.84
N ILE A 173 0.22 -8.53 -11.54
CA ILE A 173 0.22 -8.63 -13.00
C ILE A 173 -0.10 -10.06 -13.40
N VAL A 174 -1.06 -10.23 -14.30
CA VAL A 174 -1.34 -11.51 -14.95
C VAL A 174 -0.86 -11.46 -16.38
N ARG A 175 0.04 -12.38 -16.74
CA ARG A 175 0.65 -12.41 -18.08
C ARG A 175 -0.15 -13.24 -19.08
N ASP A 176 -0.77 -14.31 -18.59
CA ASP A 176 -1.57 -15.23 -19.41
C ASP A 176 -3.05 -14.98 -19.16
N LYS A 177 -3.77 -14.57 -20.22
CA LYS A 177 -5.17 -14.16 -20.16
C LYS A 177 -6.17 -15.33 -20.28
N THR A 178 -5.70 -16.57 -20.28
CA THR A 178 -6.57 -17.74 -20.34
C THR A 178 -7.28 -17.95 -19.00
N GLY A 179 -8.55 -18.38 -19.04
CA GLY A 179 -9.31 -18.69 -17.81
C GLY A 179 -8.63 -19.74 -16.93
N VAL A 180 -7.78 -20.59 -17.53
CA VAL A 180 -6.92 -21.56 -16.85
C VAL A 180 -5.87 -20.87 -15.98
N ALA A 181 -5.01 -20.07 -16.59
CA ALA A 181 -3.92 -19.40 -15.89
C ALA A 181 -4.45 -18.45 -14.82
N PHE A 182 -5.53 -17.71 -15.13
CA PHE A 182 -6.18 -16.86 -14.13
C PHE A 182 -6.68 -17.64 -12.93
N SER A 183 -7.38 -18.76 -13.15
CA SER A 183 -7.91 -19.57 -12.05
C SER A 183 -6.80 -20.12 -11.15
N GLU A 184 -5.67 -20.51 -11.73
CA GLU A 184 -4.52 -21.03 -11.00
C GLU A 184 -3.85 -19.93 -10.18
N GLU A 185 -3.68 -18.73 -10.73
CA GLU A 185 -3.11 -17.60 -10.01
C GLU A 185 -4.03 -17.15 -8.86
N ILE A 186 -5.35 -17.11 -9.08
CA ILE A 186 -6.33 -16.82 -8.01
C ILE A 186 -6.23 -17.83 -6.87
N LEU A 187 -6.22 -19.12 -7.20
CA LEU A 187 -6.16 -20.18 -6.19
C LEU A 187 -4.83 -20.17 -5.42
N LYS A 188 -3.73 -19.92 -6.13
CA LYS A 188 -2.40 -19.75 -5.53
C LYS A 188 -2.34 -18.54 -4.62
N LYS A 189 -2.98 -17.42 -4.98
CA LYS A 189 -3.07 -16.22 -4.12
C LYS A 189 -3.84 -16.49 -2.84
N ILE A 190 -5.01 -17.14 -2.96
CA ILE A 190 -5.82 -17.56 -1.81
C ILE A 190 -5.01 -18.48 -0.87
N GLU A 191 -4.25 -19.43 -1.42
CA GLU A 191 -3.38 -20.33 -0.64
C GLU A 191 -2.22 -19.59 0.01
N GLN A 192 -1.55 -18.67 -0.69
CA GLN A 192 -0.47 -17.84 -0.15
C GLN A 192 -0.94 -16.91 0.97
N GLU A 193 -2.22 -16.56 0.99
CA GLU A 193 -2.88 -15.78 2.03
C GLU A 193 -3.32 -16.62 3.23
N GLY A 194 -3.14 -17.95 3.19
CA GLY A 194 -3.57 -18.85 4.24
C GLY A 194 -5.09 -19.07 4.28
N LEU A 195 -5.83 -18.63 3.25
CA LEU A 195 -7.28 -18.75 3.19
C LEU A 195 -7.69 -20.12 2.64
N ASP A 196 -8.60 -20.81 3.33
CA ASP A 196 -9.16 -22.08 2.82
C ASP A 196 -10.25 -21.80 1.79
N ILE A 197 -10.02 -22.21 0.54
CA ILE A 197 -11.00 -22.13 -0.54
C ILE A 197 -12.35 -22.76 -0.19
N LYS A 198 -12.40 -23.77 0.70
CA LYS A 198 -13.66 -24.39 1.17
C LYS A 198 -14.52 -23.44 2.00
N ASN A 199 -13.94 -22.40 2.56
CA ASN A 199 -14.65 -21.36 3.30
C ASN A 199 -15.15 -20.23 2.39
N CYS A 200 -14.70 -20.16 1.14
CA CYS A 200 -15.22 -19.22 0.16
C CYS A 200 -16.74 -19.43 -0.08
N ARG A 201 -17.52 -18.35 -0.09
CA ARG A 201 -18.98 -18.37 -0.30
C ARG A 201 -19.42 -17.54 -1.50
N GLY A 202 -18.55 -16.68 -2.01
CA GLY A 202 -18.82 -15.86 -3.17
C GLY A 202 -17.58 -15.67 -4.03
N GLN A 203 -17.79 -15.56 -5.33
CA GLN A 203 -16.74 -15.24 -6.29
C GLN A 203 -17.31 -14.22 -7.29
N SER A 204 -16.57 -13.16 -7.59
CA SER A 204 -17.01 -12.08 -8.48
C SER A 204 -15.86 -11.63 -9.37
N TYR A 205 -16.13 -11.55 -10.67
CA TYR A 205 -15.18 -11.17 -11.73
C TYR A 205 -15.91 -10.42 -12.85
N ASP A 206 -15.16 -9.96 -13.85
CA ASP A 206 -15.75 -9.48 -15.09
C ASP A 206 -16.62 -10.54 -15.77
N ASN A 207 -17.65 -10.14 -16.52
CA ASN A 207 -18.46 -11.11 -17.27
C ASN A 207 -17.85 -11.45 -18.63
N GLY A 208 -16.54 -11.27 -18.76
CA GLY A 208 -15.80 -11.60 -19.96
C GLY A 208 -15.80 -13.11 -20.22
N PRO A 209 -15.66 -13.54 -21.48
CA PRO A 209 -15.69 -14.95 -21.90
C PRO A 209 -14.46 -15.76 -21.48
N ASN A 210 -13.59 -15.25 -20.61
CA ASN A 210 -12.53 -16.03 -19.95
C ASN A 210 -12.73 -16.10 -18.42
N MET A 211 -13.75 -15.40 -17.91
CA MET A 211 -13.99 -15.15 -16.49
C MET A 211 -15.32 -15.79 -16.03
N ALA A 212 -16.40 -15.60 -16.80
CA ALA A 212 -17.78 -15.93 -16.40
C ALA A 212 -18.42 -17.10 -17.17
N GLY A 213 -17.68 -17.74 -18.05
CA GLY A 213 -18.18 -18.87 -18.82
C GLY A 213 -18.29 -20.16 -17.99
N ILE A 214 -19.31 -20.92 -18.37
CA ILE A 214 -19.72 -22.14 -17.68
C ILE A 214 -18.80 -23.34 -17.99
N TYR A 215 -17.92 -23.23 -18.98
CA TYR A 215 -17.01 -24.30 -19.40
C TYR A 215 -15.54 -23.85 -19.29
N GLN A 216 -14.77 -24.51 -18.43
CA GLN A 216 -13.31 -24.36 -18.26
C GLN A 216 -12.75 -22.98 -17.85
N GLU A 217 -13.60 -21.97 -17.63
CA GLU A 217 -13.20 -20.64 -17.15
C GLU A 217 -13.11 -20.57 -15.62
N ILE A 218 -12.73 -19.39 -15.10
CA ILE A 218 -12.49 -19.14 -13.67
C ILE A 218 -13.70 -19.58 -12.83
N GLN A 219 -14.90 -19.14 -13.20
CA GLN A 219 -16.14 -19.46 -12.51
C GLN A 219 -16.32 -20.98 -12.31
N ALA A 220 -16.24 -21.73 -13.40
CA ALA A 220 -16.46 -23.17 -13.40
C ALA A 220 -15.40 -23.90 -12.57
N ARG A 221 -14.14 -23.46 -12.65
CA ARG A 221 -13.01 -24.07 -11.95
C ARG A 221 -13.07 -23.85 -10.43
N ILE A 222 -13.38 -22.63 -9.99
CA ILE A 222 -13.57 -22.34 -8.57
C ILE A 222 -14.80 -23.07 -8.03
N SER A 223 -15.91 -23.08 -8.79
CA SER A 223 -17.12 -23.80 -8.41
C SER A 223 -16.89 -25.31 -8.29
N LYS A 224 -15.99 -25.88 -9.12
CA LYS A 224 -15.59 -27.29 -9.02
C LYS A 224 -14.81 -27.58 -7.72
N ARG A 225 -13.95 -26.65 -7.28
CA ARG A 225 -13.20 -26.80 -6.02
C ARG A 225 -14.07 -26.55 -4.79
N ASN A 226 -15.03 -25.64 -4.90
CA ASN A 226 -15.99 -25.33 -3.85
C ASN A 226 -17.35 -24.94 -4.45
N PRO A 227 -18.32 -25.88 -4.50
CA PRO A 227 -19.67 -25.62 -5.01
C PRO A 227 -20.49 -24.58 -4.22
N LEU A 228 -20.03 -24.21 -3.02
CA LEU A 228 -20.63 -23.19 -2.17
C LEU A 228 -20.16 -21.77 -2.54
N ALA A 229 -19.08 -21.62 -3.30
CA ALA A 229 -18.60 -20.32 -3.77
C ALA A 229 -19.47 -19.83 -4.95
N LYS A 230 -20.56 -19.12 -4.65
CA LYS A 230 -21.52 -18.67 -5.68
C LYS A 230 -20.94 -17.56 -6.52
N PHE A 231 -21.06 -17.70 -7.83
CA PHE A 231 -20.65 -16.64 -8.76
C PHE A 231 -21.69 -15.53 -8.79
N VAL A 232 -21.21 -14.31 -8.62
CA VAL A 232 -21.99 -13.08 -8.79
C VAL A 232 -21.37 -12.30 -9.95
N PRO A 233 -22.08 -12.13 -11.07
CA PRO A 233 -21.58 -11.35 -12.20
C PRO A 233 -21.51 -9.86 -11.83
N ARG A 234 -20.56 -9.13 -12.42
CA ARG A 234 -20.45 -7.68 -12.16
C ARG A 234 -21.64 -6.94 -12.80
N PRO A 235 -22.48 -6.23 -12.02
CA PRO A 235 -23.66 -5.54 -12.59
C PRO A 235 -23.29 -4.44 -13.57
N ALA A 236 -22.18 -3.73 -13.34
CA ALA A 236 -21.71 -2.65 -14.20
C ALA A 236 -21.43 -3.13 -15.63
N TYR A 237 -20.75 -4.27 -15.80
CA TYR A 237 -20.50 -4.86 -17.12
C TYR A 237 -21.81 -5.21 -17.83
N THR A 238 -22.76 -5.82 -17.11
CA THR A 238 -24.08 -6.15 -17.67
C THR A 238 -24.82 -4.90 -18.13
N LEU A 239 -24.78 -3.83 -17.33
CA LEU A 239 -25.39 -2.55 -17.69
C LEU A 239 -24.71 -1.92 -18.90
N ASP A 240 -23.38 -1.98 -18.99
CA ASP A 240 -22.62 -1.51 -20.15
C ASP A 240 -23.00 -2.28 -21.41
N LEU A 241 -23.18 -3.59 -21.33
CA LEU A 241 -23.62 -4.41 -22.45
C LEU A 241 -25.03 -4.03 -22.91
N VAL A 242 -25.95 -3.80 -21.96
CA VAL A 242 -27.31 -3.32 -22.27
C VAL A 242 -27.24 -1.95 -22.95
N ARG A 243 -26.42 -1.02 -22.45
CA ARG A 243 -26.23 0.31 -23.03
C ARG A 243 -25.71 0.22 -24.47
N VAL A 244 -24.66 -0.57 -24.70
CA VAL A 244 -24.07 -0.76 -26.03
C VAL A 244 -25.11 -1.36 -26.97
N ASN A 245 -25.80 -2.43 -26.57
CA ASN A 245 -26.81 -3.08 -27.39
C ASN A 245 -27.96 -2.11 -27.73
N ALA A 246 -28.48 -1.37 -26.75
CA ALA A 246 -29.54 -0.38 -26.96
C ALA A 246 -29.12 0.74 -27.91
N ALA A 247 -27.90 1.28 -27.75
CA ALA A 247 -27.36 2.30 -28.64
C ALA A 247 -27.17 1.80 -30.08
N THR A 248 -26.66 0.56 -30.23
CA THR A 248 -26.45 -0.04 -31.56
C THR A 248 -27.75 -0.45 -32.26
N ALA A 249 -28.84 -0.64 -31.51
CA ALA A 249 -30.15 -0.97 -32.06
C ALA A 249 -30.83 0.23 -32.74
N VAL A 250 -30.43 1.47 -32.39
CA VAL A 250 -30.95 2.69 -33.00
C VAL A 250 -30.01 3.14 -34.12
N TYR A 251 -30.48 3.12 -35.36
CA TYR A 251 -29.65 3.36 -36.55
C TYR A 251 -28.96 4.73 -36.52
N GLU A 252 -29.67 5.77 -36.10
CA GLU A 252 -29.16 7.15 -36.03
C GLU A 252 -28.05 7.28 -34.99
N VAL A 253 -28.23 6.65 -33.82
CA VAL A 253 -27.24 6.64 -32.74
C VAL A 253 -26.01 5.85 -33.16
N ALA A 254 -26.20 4.67 -33.73
CA ALA A 254 -25.12 3.85 -34.26
C ALA A 254 -24.34 4.59 -35.36
N GLY A 255 -25.04 5.30 -36.26
CA GLY A 255 -24.45 6.14 -37.29
C GLY A 255 -23.62 7.28 -36.72
N TYR A 256 -24.17 8.02 -35.75
CA TYR A 256 -23.45 9.09 -35.04
C TYR A 256 -22.18 8.58 -34.37
N CYS A 257 -22.29 7.51 -33.55
CA CYS A 257 -21.14 6.92 -32.87
C CYS A 257 -20.07 6.43 -33.85
N ARG A 258 -20.47 5.87 -35.00
CA ARG A 258 -19.54 5.47 -36.06
C ARG A 258 -18.79 6.66 -36.64
N THR A 259 -19.48 7.76 -36.94
CA THR A 259 -18.83 8.98 -37.44
C THR A 259 -17.83 9.56 -36.45
N VAL A 260 -18.20 9.62 -35.16
CA VAL A 260 -17.28 10.06 -34.09
C VAL A 260 -16.06 9.14 -34.00
N ASN A 261 -16.26 7.82 -34.05
CA ASN A 261 -15.16 6.86 -34.01
C ASN A 261 -14.24 7.00 -35.24
N CYS A 262 -14.79 7.20 -36.44
CA CYS A 262 -14.00 7.47 -37.64
C CYS A 262 -13.14 8.73 -37.50
N LEU A 263 -13.70 9.80 -36.94
CA LEU A 263 -12.97 11.05 -36.68
C LEU A 263 -11.84 10.81 -35.68
N TYR A 264 -12.12 10.11 -34.58
CA TYR A 264 -11.11 9.73 -33.60
C TYR A 264 -9.99 8.89 -34.24
N THR A 265 -10.34 7.85 -35.01
CA THR A 265 -9.35 7.01 -35.69
C THR A 265 -8.46 7.85 -36.59
N TYR A 266 -9.07 8.72 -37.43
CA TYR A 266 -8.33 9.62 -38.33
C TYR A 266 -7.30 10.48 -37.58
N PHE A 267 -7.68 11.13 -36.48
CA PHE A 267 -6.75 11.94 -35.68
C PHE A 267 -5.73 11.11 -34.91
N SER A 268 -6.12 9.95 -34.37
CA SER A 268 -5.23 9.09 -33.58
C SER A 268 -4.13 8.43 -34.42
N THR A 269 -4.39 8.17 -35.71
CA THR A 269 -3.43 7.59 -36.66
C THR A 269 -2.67 8.63 -37.47
N SER A 270 -3.05 9.92 -37.39
CA SER A 270 -2.34 10.99 -38.09
C SER A 270 -0.94 11.15 -37.52
N THR A 271 0.07 11.07 -38.40
CA THR A 271 1.47 11.32 -38.05
C THR A 271 1.81 12.81 -37.97
N ASN A 272 0.91 13.68 -38.45
CA ASN A 272 1.00 15.12 -38.23
C ASN A 272 0.30 15.44 -36.89
N ARG A 273 1.11 15.73 -35.86
CA ARG A 273 0.68 16.31 -34.58
C ARG A 273 1.11 17.77 -34.52
#